data_AF-A0A243S2A7-F1
#
_entry.id   AF-A0A243S2A7-F1
#
_cell.length_a   1.000
_cell.length_b   1.000
_cell.length_c   1.000
_cell.angle_alpha   90.00
_cell.angle_beta   90.00
_cell.angle_gamma   90.00
#
_symmetry.space_group_name_H-M   'P 1'
#
loop_
_entity.id
_entity.type
_entity.pdbx_description
1 polymer ?
#
loop_
_entity_poly.entity_id
_entity_poly.type
_entity_poly.pdbx_seq_one_letter_code
_entity_poly.pdbx_strand_id
1 'polypeptide(L)' 'PSPSSASPSAAAVPGDGKEALASLAAAERELADRRAKALLDMPGELARLLASVAAAGAAHVYLLTEGGA' A
#
# COMPACT_ATOMS: atom_id res chain seq x y z
N PRO A 1 8.05 -21.55 -13.28
CA PRO A 1 9.11 -20.91 -12.47
C PRO A 1 8.43 -19.97 -11.46
N SER A 2 8.47 -20.30 -10.18
CA SER A 2 7.87 -19.46 -9.14
C SER A 2 8.78 -18.26 -8.89
N PRO A 3 8.28 -17.00 -8.87
CA PRO A 3 9.12 -15.88 -8.48
C PRO A 3 9.57 -16.11 -7.04
N SER A 4 10.89 -16.11 -6.80
CA SER A 4 11.42 -16.11 -5.44
C SER A 4 11.05 -14.76 -4.82
N SER A 5 10.15 -14.76 -3.83
CA SER A 5 9.89 -13.57 -3.03
C SER A 5 11.17 -13.20 -2.28
N ALA A 6 11.79 -12.09 -2.68
CA ALA A 6 12.81 -11.46 -1.86
C ALA A 6 12.16 -11.11 -0.51
N SER A 7 12.74 -11.61 0.59
CA SER A 7 12.27 -11.26 1.92
C SER A 7 12.51 -9.75 2.10
N PRO A 8 11.46 -8.95 2.38
CA PRO A 8 11.68 -7.53 2.62
C PRO A 8 12.60 -7.40 3.84
N SER A 9 13.70 -6.65 3.67
CA SER A 9 14.51 -6.26 4.84
C SER A 9 13.62 -5.40 5.74
N ALA A 10 13.67 -5.65 7.05
CA ALA A 10 12.88 -4.90 8.01
C ALA A 10 13.24 -3.41 7.91
N ALA A 11 12.26 -2.59 7.51
CA ALA A 11 12.42 -1.15 7.50
C ALA A 11 12.58 -0.65 8.94
N ALA A 12 13.44 0.34 9.15
CA ALA A 12 13.58 0.98 10.46
C ALA A 12 12.26 1.67 10.80
N VAL A 13 11.65 1.27 11.93
CA VAL A 13 10.41 1.86 12.43
C VAL A 13 10.77 3.02 13.37
N PRO A 14 10.16 4.22 13.20
CA PRO A 14 10.32 5.32 14.15
C PRO A 14 9.99 4.90 15.59
N GLY A 15 10.73 5.44 16.56
CA GLY A 15 10.49 5.16 17.98
C GLY A 15 9.24 5.83 18.54
N ASP A 16 8.79 6.91 17.89
CA ASP A 16 7.52 7.57 18.19
C ASP A 16 6.37 6.88 17.43
N GLY A 17 5.32 6.52 18.18
CA GLY A 17 4.18 5.79 17.61
C GLY A 17 3.40 6.59 16.56
N LYS A 18 3.33 7.92 16.70
CA LYS A 18 2.63 8.77 15.73
C LYS A 18 3.43 8.92 14.45
N GLU A 19 4.75 9.09 14.55
CA GLU A 19 5.65 9.08 13.40
C GLU A 19 5.64 7.72 12.68
N ALA A 20 5.58 6.62 13.42
CA ALA A 20 5.48 5.28 12.84
C ALA A 20 4.18 5.09 12.04
N LEU A 21 3.04 5.54 12.58
CA LEU A 21 1.75 5.50 11.88
C LEU A 21 1.73 6.41 10.64
N ALA A 22 2.31 7.61 10.74
CA ALA A 22 2.43 8.52 9.60
C ALA A 22 3.31 7.94 8.49
N SER A 23 4.44 7.33 8.85
CA SER A 23 5.32 6.63 7.91
C SER A 23 4.60 5.46 7.23
N LEU A 24 3.80 4.70 7.98
CA LEU A 24 3.02 3.60 7.43
C LEU A 24 1.94 4.09 6.45
N ALA A 25 1.22 5.16 6.82
CA ALA A 25 0.20 5.76 5.95
C ALA A 25 0.82 6.26 4.63
N ALA A 26 2.00 6.87 4.68
CA ALA A 26 2.72 7.31 3.49
C ALA A 26 3.12 6.13 2.59
N ALA A 27 3.64 5.05 3.17
CA ALA A 27 4.03 3.85 2.44
C ALA A 27 2.83 3.15 1.77
N GLU A 28 1.71 3.02 2.49
CA GLU A 28 0.47 2.45 1.93
C GLU A 28 -0.10 3.30 0.79
N ARG A 29 -0.04 4.63 0.90
CA ARG A 29 -0.44 5.55 -0.17
C ARG A 29 0.41 5.37 -1.41
N GLU A 30 1.73 5.32 -1.25
CA GLU A 30 2.65 5.11 -2.37
C GLU A 30 2.40 3.76 -3.07
N LEU A 31 2.13 2.70 -2.31
CA LEU A 31 1.80 1.39 -2.84
C LEU A 31 0.47 1.39 -3.60
N ALA A 32 -0.56 2.04 -3.04
CA ALA A 32 -1.85 2.18 -3.69
C ALA A 32 -1.73 2.97 -5.02
N ASP A 33 -0.96 4.05 -5.03
CA ASP A 33 -0.72 4.86 -6.23
C ASP A 33 0.05 4.08 -7.31
N ARG A 34 1.05 3.28 -6.92
CA ARG A 34 1.77 2.39 -7.85
C ARG A 34 0.83 1.35 -8.46
N ARG A 35 -0.04 0.73 -7.66
CA ARG A 35 -1.06 -0.23 -8.14
C ARG A 35 -2.05 0.44 -9.07
N ALA A 36 -2.51 1.65 -8.73
CA ALA A 36 -3.43 2.42 -9.57
C ALA A 36 -2.82 2.78 -10.93
N LYS A 37 -1.53 3.10 -10.99
CA LYS A 37 -0.81 3.30 -12.26
C LYS A 37 -0.74 2.01 -13.07
N ALA A 38 -0.42 0.88 -12.44
CA ALA A 38 -0.33 -0.42 -13.10
C ALA A 38 -1.68 -0.89 -13.68
N LEU A 39 -2.82 -0.40 -13.19
CA LEU A 39 -4.14 -0.70 -13.77
C LEU A 39 -4.26 -0.30 -15.23
N LEU A 40 -3.59 0.77 -15.64
CA LEU A 40 -3.68 1.31 -17.00
C LEU A 40 -3.17 0.31 -18.05
N ASP A 41 -2.27 -0.59 -17.64
CA ASP A 41 -1.64 -1.57 -18.51
C ASP A 41 -2.31 -2.96 -18.44
N MET A 42 -3.30 -3.14 -17.55
CA MET A 42 -3.89 -4.46 -17.26
C MET A 42 -5.23 -4.67 -17.98
N PRO A 43 -5.47 -5.85 -18.60
CA PRO A 43 -6.74 -6.13 -19.26
C PRO A 43 -7.82 -6.67 -18.30
N GLY A 44 -9.06 -6.22 -18.53
CA GLY A 44 -10.28 -6.89 -18.09
C GLY A 44 -10.38 -7.12 -16.57
N GLU A 45 -10.58 -8.39 -16.19
CA GLU A 45 -10.86 -8.77 -14.80
C GLU A 45 -9.65 -8.58 -13.87
N LEU A 46 -8.43 -8.72 -14.38
CA LEU A 46 -7.21 -8.48 -13.58
C LEU A 46 -7.11 -7.01 -13.15
N ALA A 47 -7.51 -6.07 -14.01
CA ALA A 47 -7.60 -4.66 -13.64
C ALA A 47 -8.66 -4.44 -12.55
N ARG A 48 -9.83 -5.09 -12.63
CA ARG A 48 -10.87 -4.96 -11.59
C ARG A 48 -10.43 -5.49 -10.23
N LEU A 49 -9.73 -6.63 -10.21
CA LEU A 49 -9.16 -7.19 -8.98
C LEU A 49 -8.08 -6.27 -8.40
N LEU A 50 -7.14 -5.82 -9.23
CA LEU A 50 -6.09 -4.90 -8.78
C LEU A 50 -6.65 -3.56 -8.31
N ALA A 51 -7.76 -3.09 -8.91
CA ALA A 51 -8.44 -1.86 -8.50
C ALA A 51 -9.07 -2.02 -7.11
N SER A 52 -9.67 -3.18 -6.84
CA SER A 52 -10.21 -3.51 -5.51
C SER A 52 -9.11 -3.54 -4.45
N VAL A 53 -7.94 -4.11 -4.78
CA VAL A 53 -6.77 -4.13 -3.89
C VAL A 53 -6.19 -2.73 -3.68
N ALA A 54 -6.11 -1.90 -4.72
CA ALA A 54 -5.66 -0.51 -4.60
C ALA A 54 -6.64 0.31 -3.73
N ALA A 55 -7.95 0.13 -3.91
CA ALA A 55 -8.98 0.78 -3.11
C ALA A 55 -8.92 0.38 -1.63
N ALA A 56 -8.67 -0.90 -1.33
CA ALA A 56 -8.46 -1.36 0.05
C ALA A 56 -7.23 -0.70 0.70
N GLY A 57 -6.12 -0.56 -0.04
CA GLY A 57 -4.95 0.18 0.41
C GLY A 57 -5.24 1.66 0.70
N ALA A 58 -6.03 2.33 -0.16
CA ALA A 58 -6.46 3.70 0.08
C ALA A 58 -7.36 3.85 1.32
N ALA A 59 -8.21 2.85 1.60
CA ALA A 59 -9.00 2.82 2.83
C ALA A 59 -8.11 2.67 4.08
N HIS A 60 -7.04 1.87 4.01
CA HIS A 60 -6.06 1.78 5.11
C HIS A 60 -5.36 3.12 5.36
N VAL A 61 -4.95 3.84 4.31
CA VAL A 61 -4.38 5.19 4.44
C VAL A 61 -5.35 6.12 5.16
N TYR A 62 -6.62 6.11 4.77
CA TYR A 62 -7.65 6.92 5.42
C TYR A 62 -7.77 6.58 6.92
N LEU A 63 -7.87 5.29 7.26
CA LEU A 63 -7.96 4.86 8.66
C LEU A 63 -6.72 5.20 9.48
N LEU A 64 -5.52 5.09 8.91
CA LEU A 64 -4.27 5.45 9.59
C LEU A 64 -4.14 6.96 9.80
N THR A 65 -4.74 7.76 8.91
CA THR A 65 -4.69 9.23 8.99
C THR A 65 -5.76 9.78 9.94
N GLU A 66 -6.97 9.21 9.92
CA GLU A 66 -8.12 9.68 10.72
C GLU A 66 -8.23 8.98 12.09
N GLY A 67 -7.82 7.71 12.19
CA GLY A 67 -7.87 6.92 13.43
C GLY A 67 -6.63 7.04 14.32
N GLY A 68 -5.56 7.68 13.81
CA GLY A 68 -4.34 8.01 14.55
C GLY A 68 -4.19 9.49 14.93
N ALA A 69 -5.22 10.31 14.65
CA ALA A 69 -5.28 11.74 14.95
C ALA A 69 -5.73 12.01 16.39
#